data_AF-A0A2D9VRP0-F1
#
_entry.id   AF-A0A2D9VRP0-F1
#
_cell.length_a   1.000
_cell.length_b   1.000
_cell.length_c   1.000
_cell.angle_alpha   90.00
_cell.angle_beta   90.00
_cell.angle_gamma   90.00
#
_symmetry.space_group_name_H-M   'P 1'
#
loop_
_entity.id
_entity.type
_entity.pdbx_description
1 polymer ?
#
loop_
_entity_poly.entity_id
_entity_poly.type
_entity_poly.pdbx_seq_one_letter_code
_entity_poly.pdbx_strand_id
1 'polypeptide(L)'
;MKKILLFCLIFTLNNYYVLAQNLIQNLPQSAIIVRLQTNEHIINYHREQGHHHLANKEKIKQTKKNREIIKTFTEDWDFCPVYFFYSNYSKEIINKNFEHVFKNNEDYNLSNEEKTKLKKEIIIMYFGQTQGKLKFDALVLNDSKIQQLKKPYPKFIRTYKGLGFLKRNTKKIVRILNQKISWHYDNK
;
A
#
# COMPACT_ATOMS: atom_id res chain seq x y z
N MET A 1 15.96 36.03 -1.89
CA MET A 1 15.87 34.58 -2.20
C MET A 1 15.27 33.72 -1.07
N LYS A 2 15.71 33.81 0.20
CA LYS A 2 15.19 32.95 1.29
C LYS A 2 13.67 33.04 1.55
N LYS A 3 13.05 34.22 1.41
CA LYS A 3 11.61 34.42 1.62
C LYS A 3 10.72 33.74 0.55
N ILE A 4 11.16 33.72 -0.71
CA ILE A 4 10.44 33.06 -1.82
C ILE A 4 10.51 31.54 -1.66
N LEU A 5 11.68 31.01 -1.28
CA LEU A 5 11.86 29.58 -1.02
C LEU A 5 10.98 29.09 0.13
N LEU A 6 10.85 29.89 1.20
CA LEU A 6 10.00 29.60 2.34
C LEU A 6 8.51 29.58 1.97
N PHE A 7 8.07 30.51 1.11
CA PHE A 7 6.68 30.56 0.64
C PHE A 7 6.32 29.36 -0.25
N CYS A 8 7.20 28.96 -1.17
CA CYS A 8 7.02 27.73 -1.96
C CYS A 8 6.96 26.46 -1.09
N LEU A 9 7.76 26.41 -0.02
CA LEU A 9 7.74 25.29 0.92
C LEU A 9 6.41 25.21 1.69
N ILE A 10 5.87 26.36 2.14
CA ILE A 10 4.59 26.43 2.85
C ILE A 10 3.43 26.05 1.90
N PHE A 11 3.45 26.56 0.67
CA PHE A 11 2.40 26.27 -0.33
C PHE A 11 2.37 24.79 -0.71
N THR A 12 3.54 24.16 -0.92
CA THR A 12 3.64 22.73 -1.23
C THR A 12 3.20 21.84 -0.06
N LEU A 13 3.50 22.23 1.18
CA LEU A 13 3.04 21.53 2.38
C LEU A 13 1.52 21.63 2.57
N ASN A 14 0.93 22.82 2.34
CA ASN A 14 -0.51 23.03 2.40
C ASN A 14 -1.25 22.21 1.35
N ASN A 15 -0.78 22.20 0.09
CA ASN A 15 -1.37 21.39 -0.96
C ASN A 15 -1.33 19.89 -0.65
N TYR A 16 -0.23 19.40 -0.08
CA TYR A 16 -0.12 18.00 0.32
C TYR A 16 -1.07 17.64 1.48
N TYR A 17 -1.23 18.54 2.45
CA TYR A 17 -2.16 18.36 3.56
C TYR A 17 -3.62 18.30 3.09
N VAL A 18 -4.00 19.17 2.17
CA VAL A 18 -5.32 19.15 1.52
C VAL A 18 -5.53 17.85 0.73
N LEU A 19 -4.53 17.39 -0.02
CA LEU A 19 -4.60 16.13 -0.76
C LEU A 19 -4.83 14.92 0.15
N ALA A 20 -4.06 14.80 1.25
CA ALA A 20 -4.21 13.70 2.20
C ALA A 20 -5.59 13.72 2.90
N GLN A 21 -6.13 14.91 3.16
CA GLN A 21 -7.48 15.04 3.70
C GLN A 21 -8.54 14.59 2.70
N ASN A 22 -8.47 15.07 1.46
CA ASN A 22 -9.41 14.69 0.41
C ASN A 22 -9.37 13.19 0.11
N LEU A 23 -8.18 12.59 0.09
CA LEU A 23 -7.98 11.14 -0.09
C LEU A 23 -8.75 10.36 0.96
N ILE A 24 -8.59 10.74 2.23
CA ILE A 24 -9.20 9.98 3.29
C ILE A 24 -10.69 10.28 3.35
N GLN A 25 -11.15 11.53 3.27
CA GLN A 25 -12.58 11.91 3.31
C GLN A 25 -13.43 11.27 2.20
N ASN A 26 -12.82 10.92 1.06
CA ASN A 26 -13.52 10.26 -0.04
C ASN A 26 -13.36 8.74 -0.01
N LEU A 27 -12.69 8.17 1.00
CA LEU A 27 -12.37 6.74 1.06
C LEU A 27 -13.60 5.81 1.01
N PRO A 28 -14.74 6.09 1.67
CA PRO A 28 -15.96 5.28 1.57
C PRO A 28 -16.54 5.21 0.16
N GLN A 29 -16.30 6.23 -0.66
CA GLN A 29 -16.76 6.33 -2.04
C GLN A 29 -15.66 5.98 -3.06
N SER A 30 -14.48 5.60 -2.57
CA SER A 30 -13.30 5.27 -3.35
C SER A 30 -12.98 3.77 -3.19
N ALA A 31 -11.77 3.39 -3.55
CA ALA A 31 -11.22 2.06 -3.32
C ALA A 31 -9.76 2.18 -2.90
N ILE A 32 -9.27 1.16 -2.22
CA ILE A 32 -7.85 1.01 -1.91
C ILE A 32 -7.20 0.02 -2.85
N ILE A 33 -5.91 0.20 -3.11
CA ILE A 33 -5.11 -0.78 -3.86
C ILE A 33 -3.95 -1.27 -2.99
N VAL A 34 -3.83 -2.58 -2.84
CA VAL A 34 -2.76 -3.23 -2.08
C VAL A 34 -1.68 -3.73 -3.04
N ARG A 35 -0.48 -3.18 -2.90
CA ARG A 35 0.71 -3.56 -3.66
C ARG A 35 1.39 -4.78 -3.06
N LEU A 36 1.38 -5.88 -3.79
CA LEU A 36 1.99 -7.16 -3.43
C LEU A 36 3.45 -7.21 -3.87
N GLN A 37 4.36 -7.65 -3.01
CA GLN A 37 5.78 -7.74 -3.37
C GLN A 37 6.04 -8.96 -4.26
N THR A 38 6.89 -8.83 -5.27
CA THR A 38 7.31 -9.95 -6.13
C THR A 38 8.69 -10.50 -5.77
N ASN A 39 9.54 -9.68 -5.13
CA ASN A 39 10.94 -9.99 -4.82
C ASN A 39 11.75 -10.48 -6.04
N GLU A 40 11.37 -10.08 -7.26
CA GLU A 40 12.03 -10.51 -8.50
C GLU A 40 13.54 -10.28 -8.49
N HIS A 41 14.00 -9.16 -7.94
CA HIS A 41 15.44 -8.89 -7.80
C HIS A 41 16.19 -9.98 -7.02
N ILE A 42 15.62 -10.48 -5.90
CA ILE A 42 16.23 -11.54 -5.09
C ILE A 42 16.16 -12.88 -5.82
N ILE A 43 15.01 -13.15 -6.45
CA ILE A 43 14.77 -14.40 -7.17
C ILE A 43 15.72 -14.50 -8.37
N ASN A 44 15.83 -13.42 -9.16
CA ASN A 44 16.68 -13.36 -10.34
C ASN A 44 18.16 -13.41 -9.95
N TYR A 45 18.57 -12.69 -8.90
CA TYR A 45 19.90 -12.82 -8.33
C TYR A 45 20.26 -14.29 -8.04
N HIS A 46 19.42 -15.03 -7.33
CA HIS A 46 19.69 -16.44 -7.05
C HIS A 46 19.72 -17.31 -8.31
N ARG A 47 18.90 -17.03 -9.33
CA ARG A 47 18.92 -17.76 -10.61
C ARG A 47 20.19 -17.52 -11.40
N GLU A 48 20.60 -16.26 -11.50
CA GLU A 48 21.82 -15.83 -12.20
C GLU A 48 23.07 -16.43 -11.57
N GLN A 49 23.07 -16.65 -10.25
CA GLN A 49 24.14 -17.34 -9.52
C GLN A 49 24.03 -18.88 -9.58
N GLY A 50 23.10 -19.47 -10.36
CA GLY A 50 22.88 -20.92 -10.43
C GLY A 50 22.21 -21.54 -9.20
N HIS A 51 21.84 -20.73 -8.19
CA HIS A 51 21.20 -21.15 -6.96
C HIS A 51 19.67 -21.33 -7.12
N HIS A 52 19.24 -22.16 -8.08
CA HIS A 52 17.83 -22.35 -8.41
C HIS A 52 16.94 -22.74 -7.21
N HIS A 53 17.48 -23.51 -6.26
CA HIS A 53 16.75 -23.91 -5.05
C HIS A 53 16.43 -22.71 -4.14
N LEU A 54 17.37 -21.75 -3.98
CA LEU A 54 17.14 -20.53 -3.20
C LEU A 54 16.14 -19.62 -3.89
N ALA A 55 16.23 -19.49 -5.22
CA ALA A 55 15.27 -18.74 -6.02
C ALA A 55 13.85 -19.30 -5.84
N ASN A 56 13.69 -20.63 -5.90
CA ASN A 56 12.39 -21.28 -5.71
C ASN A 56 11.88 -21.11 -4.28
N LYS A 57 12.75 -21.25 -3.27
CA LYS A 57 12.40 -21.02 -1.86
C LYS A 57 11.88 -19.60 -1.63
N GLU A 58 12.54 -18.59 -2.18
CA GLU A 58 12.09 -17.19 -2.06
C GLU A 58 10.77 -16.95 -2.80
N LYS A 59 10.61 -17.52 -4.01
CA LYS A 59 9.35 -17.45 -4.77
C LYS A 59 8.18 -18.02 -3.95
N ILE A 60 8.31 -19.24 -3.44
CA ILE A 60 7.25 -19.90 -2.64
C ILE A 60 6.90 -19.08 -1.40
N LYS A 61 7.92 -18.60 -0.69
CA LYS A 61 7.74 -17.75 0.50
C LYS A 61 6.99 -16.46 0.16
N GLN A 62 7.36 -15.79 -0.93
CA GLN A 62 6.73 -14.54 -1.34
C GLN A 62 5.28 -14.77 -1.83
N THR A 63 5.02 -15.82 -2.62
CA THR A 63 3.67 -16.22 -3.03
C THR A 63 2.78 -16.54 -1.83
N LYS A 64 3.28 -17.29 -0.84
CA LYS A 64 2.52 -17.58 0.39
C LYS A 64 2.15 -16.31 1.15
N LYS A 65 3.10 -15.37 1.28
CA LYS A 65 2.85 -14.08 1.93
C LYS A 65 1.81 -13.24 1.17
N ASN A 66 1.90 -13.17 -0.16
CA ASN A 66 0.93 -12.43 -0.98
C ASN A 66 -0.47 -13.03 -0.85
N ARG A 67 -0.60 -14.36 -0.86
CA ARG A 67 -1.88 -15.04 -0.62
C ARG A 67 -2.47 -14.72 0.75
N GLU A 68 -1.64 -14.70 1.80
CA GLU A 68 -2.07 -14.30 3.15
C GLU A 68 -2.59 -12.85 3.17
N ILE A 69 -1.90 -11.93 2.49
CA ILE A 69 -2.30 -10.53 2.38
C ILE A 69 -3.64 -10.40 1.66
N ILE A 70 -3.79 -11.02 0.48
CA ILE A 70 -5.03 -11.02 -0.30
C ILE A 70 -6.18 -11.52 0.58
N LYS A 71 -6.03 -12.73 1.13
CA LYS A 71 -7.05 -13.34 2.00
C LYS A 71 -7.45 -12.41 3.15
N THR A 72 -6.46 -11.86 3.86
CA THR A 72 -6.72 -10.98 5.01
C THR A 72 -7.51 -9.74 4.62
N PHE A 73 -7.12 -9.07 3.53
CA PHE A 73 -7.85 -7.88 3.08
C PHE A 73 -9.24 -8.24 2.54
N THR A 74 -9.41 -9.35 1.82
CA THR A 74 -10.74 -9.79 1.36
C THR A 74 -11.68 -10.14 2.52
N GLU A 75 -11.17 -10.68 3.62
CA GLU A 75 -12.00 -11.13 4.76
C GLU A 75 -12.20 -10.08 5.86
N ASP A 76 -11.19 -9.24 6.14
CA ASP A 76 -11.17 -8.39 7.34
C ASP A 76 -11.28 -6.88 7.04
N TRP A 77 -11.31 -6.48 5.76
CA TRP A 77 -11.47 -5.08 5.34
C TRP A 77 -12.86 -4.84 4.76
N ASP A 78 -13.64 -3.99 5.42
CA ASP A 78 -15.05 -3.71 5.09
C ASP A 78 -15.33 -2.22 4.81
N PHE A 79 -14.31 -1.36 4.87
CA PHE A 79 -14.50 0.09 4.77
C PHE A 79 -14.80 0.59 3.34
N CYS A 80 -14.17 -0.04 2.34
CA CYS A 80 -14.34 0.26 0.91
C CYS A 80 -13.81 -0.91 0.06
N PRO A 81 -14.12 -0.98 -1.25
CA PRO A 81 -13.54 -1.99 -2.13
C PRO A 81 -12.01 -2.02 -2.06
N VAL A 82 -11.45 -3.23 -2.08
CA VAL A 82 -10.02 -3.48 -2.09
C VAL A 82 -9.61 -4.23 -3.35
N TYR A 83 -8.55 -3.75 -3.98
CA TYR A 83 -7.94 -4.36 -5.16
C TYR A 83 -6.45 -4.59 -4.94
N PHE A 84 -5.81 -5.32 -5.84
CA PHE A 84 -4.42 -5.73 -5.70
C PHE A 84 -3.66 -5.56 -7.02
N PHE A 85 -2.35 -5.37 -6.91
CA PHE A 85 -1.42 -5.45 -8.05
C PHE A 85 -0.04 -5.87 -7.56
N TYR A 86 0.80 -6.36 -8.47
CA TYR A 86 2.18 -6.72 -8.15
C TYR A 86 3.16 -5.56 -8.27
N SER A 87 4.20 -5.61 -7.43
CA SER A 87 5.19 -4.55 -7.29
C SER A 87 5.94 -4.18 -8.57
N ASN A 88 6.09 -5.12 -9.52
CA ASN A 88 6.69 -4.87 -10.82
C ASN A 88 5.84 -3.92 -11.69
N TYR A 89 4.52 -3.86 -11.49
CA TYR A 89 3.62 -2.95 -12.20
C TYR A 89 3.49 -1.55 -11.57
N SER A 90 4.37 -1.17 -10.63
CA SER A 90 4.27 0.13 -9.93
C SER A 90 4.29 1.34 -10.86
N LYS A 91 5.05 1.28 -11.96
CA LYS A 91 5.11 2.36 -12.95
C LYS A 91 3.76 2.57 -13.65
N GLU A 92 3.06 1.48 -13.95
CA GLU A 92 1.74 1.54 -14.58
C GLU A 92 0.73 2.20 -13.64
N ILE A 93 0.73 1.81 -12.36
CA ILE A 93 -0.15 2.41 -11.36
C ILE A 93 0.10 3.91 -11.21
N ILE A 94 1.36 4.34 -11.15
CA ILE A 94 1.73 5.77 -11.10
C ILE A 94 1.20 6.52 -12.33
N ASN A 95 1.22 5.88 -13.49
CA ASN A 95 0.71 6.42 -14.76
C ASN A 95 -0.82 6.24 -14.92
N LYS A 96 -1.54 5.87 -13.86
CA LYS A 96 -2.99 5.60 -13.87
C LYS A 96 -3.43 4.52 -14.87
N ASN A 97 -2.52 3.61 -15.20
CA ASN A 97 -2.82 2.40 -15.94
C ASN A 97 -3.13 1.28 -14.92
N PHE A 98 -4.37 0.77 -14.96
CA PHE A 98 -4.88 -0.23 -14.03
C PHE A 98 -5.16 -1.59 -14.70
N GLU A 99 -4.53 -1.87 -15.85
CA GLU A 99 -4.73 -3.15 -16.56
C GLU A 99 -4.33 -4.37 -15.72
N HIS A 100 -3.25 -4.28 -14.94
CA HIS A 100 -2.77 -5.37 -14.06
C HIS A 100 -3.28 -5.28 -12.61
N VAL A 101 -4.37 -4.55 -12.39
CA VAL A 101 -5.08 -4.54 -11.11
C VAL A 101 -6.16 -5.61 -11.12
N PHE A 102 -6.30 -6.33 -10.02
CA PHE A 102 -7.23 -7.45 -9.88
C PHE A 102 -7.93 -7.46 -8.51
N LYS A 103 -9.01 -8.23 -8.38
CA LYS A 103 -9.88 -8.21 -7.18
C LYS A 103 -9.38 -9.08 -6.03
N ASN A 104 -9.27 -10.37 -6.25
CA ASN A 104 -8.86 -11.36 -5.23
C ASN A 104 -8.08 -12.54 -5.85
N ASN A 105 -8.17 -12.70 -7.16
CA ASN A 105 -7.31 -13.56 -7.96
C ASN A 105 -6.97 -12.79 -9.26
N GLU A 106 -5.78 -13.03 -9.80
CA GLU A 106 -5.21 -12.41 -11.00
C GLU A 106 -6.09 -12.59 -12.23
N ASP A 107 -6.85 -13.69 -12.29
CA ASP A 107 -7.77 -13.95 -13.39
C ASP A 107 -9.01 -13.02 -13.38
N TYR A 108 -9.26 -12.33 -12.27
CA TYR A 108 -10.40 -11.41 -12.12
C TYR A 108 -9.92 -9.95 -12.20
N ASN A 109 -9.73 -9.49 -13.43
CA ASN A 109 -9.46 -8.09 -13.74
C ASN A 109 -10.66 -7.19 -13.43
N LEU A 110 -10.38 -5.90 -13.27
CA LEU A 110 -11.40 -4.89 -13.00
C LEU A 110 -12.26 -4.59 -14.23
N SER A 111 -13.55 -4.34 -14.01
CA SER A 111 -14.43 -3.77 -15.02
C SER A 111 -14.05 -2.32 -15.35
N ASN A 112 -14.55 -1.80 -16.47
CA ASN A 112 -14.33 -0.39 -16.85
C ASN A 112 -14.88 0.60 -15.81
N GLU A 113 -15.97 0.25 -15.14
CA GLU A 113 -16.54 1.07 -14.05
C GLU A 113 -15.61 1.10 -12.84
N GLU A 114 -15.05 -0.05 -12.44
CA GLU A 114 -14.11 -0.16 -11.33
C GLU A 114 -12.80 0.58 -11.63
N LYS A 115 -12.26 0.41 -12.85
CA LYS A 115 -11.10 1.19 -13.32
C LYS A 115 -11.37 2.69 -13.28
N THR A 116 -12.59 3.13 -13.57
CA THR A 116 -12.98 4.56 -13.50
C THR A 116 -12.99 5.07 -12.07
N LYS A 117 -13.44 4.27 -11.09
CA LYS A 117 -13.35 4.62 -9.65
C LYS A 117 -11.89 4.82 -9.22
N LEU A 118 -10.97 4.01 -9.73
CA LEU A 118 -9.52 4.12 -9.45
C LEU A 118 -8.81 5.32 -10.11
N LYS A 119 -9.40 5.96 -11.13
CA LYS A 119 -8.82 7.17 -11.74
C LYS A 119 -8.86 8.39 -10.82
N LYS A 120 -9.73 8.36 -9.80
CA LYS A 120 -9.77 9.33 -8.70
C LYS A 120 -8.55 9.15 -7.79
N GLU A 121 -8.40 10.01 -6.79
CA GLU A 121 -7.32 9.85 -5.80
C GLU A 121 -7.49 8.54 -5.03
N ILE A 122 -6.48 7.68 -5.09
CA ILE A 122 -6.45 6.34 -4.49
C ILE A 122 -5.40 6.26 -3.38
N ILE A 123 -5.67 5.38 -2.41
CA ILE A 123 -4.68 5.02 -1.39
C ILE A 123 -4.04 3.70 -1.80
N ILE A 124 -2.71 3.71 -1.89
CA ILE A 124 -1.92 2.52 -2.16
C ILE A 124 -1.30 2.02 -0.86
N MET A 125 -1.54 0.76 -0.52
CA MET A 125 -1.01 0.14 0.70
C MET A 125 0.00 -0.95 0.39
N TYR A 126 1.02 -1.12 1.22
CA TYR A 126 1.93 -2.27 1.09
C TYR A 126 2.57 -2.68 2.41
N PHE A 127 2.91 -3.96 2.54
CA PHE A 127 3.73 -4.46 3.64
C PHE A 127 5.22 -4.36 3.28
N GLY A 128 5.95 -3.49 3.98
CA GLY A 128 7.37 -3.28 3.76
C GLY A 128 7.95 -2.23 4.71
N GLN A 129 9.05 -1.60 4.32
CA GLN A 129 9.70 -0.58 5.14
C GLN A 129 9.06 0.79 4.93
N THR A 130 8.96 1.57 6.00
CA THR A 130 8.56 2.98 5.96
C THR A 130 9.55 3.85 5.18
N GLN A 131 9.02 4.91 4.58
CA GLN A 131 9.83 5.96 3.95
C GLN A 131 10.35 6.94 5.03
N GLY A 132 11.57 7.45 4.84
CA GLY A 132 12.21 8.45 5.72
C GLY A 132 13.44 7.96 6.48
N LYS A 133 13.91 8.76 7.45
CA LYS A 133 15.16 8.51 8.20
C LYS A 133 15.13 7.24 9.03
N LEU A 134 13.99 6.95 9.67
CA LEU A 134 13.80 5.74 10.47
C LEU A 134 13.02 4.71 9.65
N LYS A 135 13.69 3.61 9.27
CA LYS A 135 13.10 2.50 8.52
C LYS A 135 12.71 1.36 9.45
N PHE A 136 11.46 0.91 9.36
CA PHE A 136 10.97 -0.28 10.04
C PHE A 136 9.84 -0.93 9.26
N ASP A 137 9.61 -2.23 9.49
CA ASP A 137 8.57 -2.99 8.82
C ASP A 137 7.16 -2.59 9.28
N ALA A 138 6.31 -2.24 8.35
CA ALA A 138 4.94 -1.78 8.57
C ALA A 138 4.01 -2.14 7.40
N LEU A 139 2.71 -2.02 7.62
CA LEU A 139 1.75 -1.74 6.56
C LEU A 139 1.80 -0.23 6.32
N VAL A 140 2.30 0.19 5.16
CA VAL A 140 2.52 1.60 4.80
C VAL A 140 1.39 2.07 3.89
N LEU A 141 0.89 3.29 4.10
CA LEU A 141 -0.14 3.92 3.28
C LEU A 141 0.49 5.05 2.47
N ASN A 142 0.22 5.05 1.17
CA ASN A 142 0.74 5.99 0.20
C ASN A 142 -0.38 6.62 -0.62
N ASP A 143 -0.08 7.76 -1.24
CA ASP A 143 -0.87 8.34 -2.32
C ASP A 143 -0.66 7.61 -3.67
N SER A 144 -1.34 8.10 -4.70
CA SER A 144 -1.26 7.64 -6.10
C SER A 144 0.15 7.71 -6.71
N LYS A 145 1.05 8.53 -6.14
CA LYS A 145 2.46 8.65 -6.55
C LYS A 145 3.38 7.75 -5.71
N ILE A 146 2.82 6.86 -4.90
CA ILE A 146 3.55 5.95 -4.00
C ILE A 146 4.39 6.75 -2.97
N GLN A 147 3.94 7.95 -2.60
CA GLN A 147 4.54 8.73 -1.51
C GLN A 147 3.77 8.49 -0.22
N GLN A 148 4.50 8.20 0.87
CA GLN A 148 3.87 7.88 2.14
C GLN A 148 3.06 9.05 2.68
N LEU A 149 1.81 8.77 3.08
CA LEU A 149 0.89 9.76 3.62
C LEU A 149 1.49 10.46 4.85
N LYS A 150 1.10 11.72 5.05
CA LYS A 150 1.46 12.54 6.22
C LYS A 150 0.29 12.63 7.20
N LYS A 151 0.58 13.13 8.41
CA LYS A 151 -0.43 13.47 9.43
C LYS A 151 -1.50 14.41 8.83
N PRO A 152 -2.77 14.37 9.32
CA PRO A 152 -3.23 13.77 10.57
C PRO A 152 -3.62 12.28 10.47
N TYR A 153 -3.53 11.69 9.28
CA TYR A 153 -4.02 10.33 9.02
C TYR A 153 -3.02 9.24 9.39
N PRO A 154 -3.51 7.99 9.59
CA PRO A 154 -2.62 6.84 9.75
C PRO A 154 -1.70 6.68 8.54
N LYS A 155 -0.42 7.00 8.71
CA LYS A 155 0.61 6.83 7.66
C LYS A 155 1.12 5.40 7.50
N PHE A 156 1.03 4.62 8.59
CA PHE A 156 1.42 3.22 8.63
C PHE A 156 0.89 2.54 9.89
N ILE A 157 0.88 1.20 9.88
CA ILE A 157 0.74 0.36 11.07
C ILE A 157 1.99 -0.52 11.23
N ARG A 158 2.69 -0.39 12.37
CA ARG A 158 3.89 -1.18 12.65
C ARG A 158 3.59 -2.67 12.72
N THR A 159 4.44 -3.47 12.08
CA THR A 159 4.39 -4.94 12.16
C THR A 159 5.14 -5.47 13.39
N TYR A 160 6.12 -4.70 13.90
CA TYR A 160 7.10 -5.13 14.90
C TYR A 160 7.87 -6.41 14.50
N LYS A 161 8.03 -6.65 13.19
CA LYS A 161 8.90 -7.72 12.69
C LYS A 161 10.34 -7.48 13.17
N GLY A 162 10.96 -8.53 13.68
CA GLY A 162 12.27 -8.48 14.34
C GLY A 162 12.21 -8.34 15.87
N LEU A 163 11.04 -8.02 16.44
CA LEU A 163 10.84 -7.89 17.89
C LEU A 163 10.07 -9.08 18.46
N GLY A 164 10.65 -10.29 18.37
CA GLY A 164 10.18 -11.51 19.02
C GLY A 164 8.65 -11.70 19.06
N PHE A 165 8.11 -11.90 20.27
CA PHE A 165 6.68 -12.10 20.55
C PHE A 165 5.78 -10.87 20.25
N LEU A 166 6.35 -9.69 20.01
CA LEU A 166 5.61 -8.48 19.65
C LEU A 166 5.23 -8.43 18.16
N LYS A 167 5.78 -9.34 17.34
CA LYS A 167 5.43 -9.46 15.93
C LYS A 167 3.92 -9.64 15.77
N ARG A 168 3.31 -8.76 14.98
CA ARG A 168 1.89 -8.83 14.64
C ARG A 168 1.71 -9.63 13.35
N ASN A 169 0.68 -10.48 13.32
CA ASN A 169 0.24 -11.13 12.09
C ASN A 169 -0.52 -10.13 11.19
N THR A 170 -0.68 -10.51 9.92
CA THR A 170 -1.30 -9.67 8.88
C THR A 170 -2.72 -9.25 9.27
N LYS A 171 -3.54 -10.20 9.76
CA LYS A 171 -4.90 -10.00 10.26
C LYS A 171 -5.00 -8.90 11.32
N LYS A 172 -4.18 -8.97 12.37
CA LYS A 172 -4.16 -7.95 13.43
C LYS A 172 -3.79 -6.57 12.89
N ILE A 173 -2.88 -6.51 11.92
CA ILE A 173 -2.43 -5.24 11.32
C ILE A 173 -3.55 -4.59 10.50
N VAL A 174 -4.22 -5.37 9.63
CA VAL A 174 -5.35 -4.90 8.82
C VAL A 174 -6.50 -4.44 9.72
N ARG A 175 -6.85 -5.22 10.73
CA ARG A 175 -7.91 -4.85 11.70
C ARG A 175 -7.60 -3.55 12.45
N ILE A 176 -6.35 -3.35 12.89
CA ILE A 176 -5.94 -2.09 13.54
C ILE A 176 -6.06 -0.92 12.57
N LEU A 177 -5.70 -1.10 11.29
CA LEU A 177 -5.84 -0.05 10.30
C LEU A 177 -7.31 0.31 10.10
N ASN A 178 -8.15 -0.71 9.91
CA ASN A 178 -9.58 -0.54 9.70
C ASN A 178 -10.22 0.26 10.87
N GLN A 179 -9.99 -0.18 12.11
CA GLN A 179 -10.44 0.52 13.31
C GLN A 179 -9.97 1.98 13.39
N LYS A 180 -8.71 2.27 13.01
CA LYS A 180 -8.18 3.64 13.02
C LYS A 180 -8.82 4.52 11.97
N ILE A 181 -9.21 3.95 10.83
CA ILE A 181 -9.89 4.68 9.76
C ILE A 181 -11.34 4.93 10.17
N SER A 182 -12.07 3.92 10.63
CA SER A 182 -13.45 4.07 11.13
C SER A 182 -13.53 5.10 12.25
N TRP A 183 -12.64 5.02 13.25
CA TRP A 183 -12.61 5.99 14.36
C TRP A 183 -12.43 7.44 13.87
N HIS A 184 -11.63 7.64 12.81
CA HIS A 184 -11.40 8.97 12.25
C HIS A 184 -12.62 9.53 11.52
N TYR A 185 -13.50 8.66 11.06
CA TYR A 185 -14.78 9.01 10.44
C TYR A 185 -15.88 9.28 11.46
N ASP A 186 -15.95 8.48 12.51
CA ASP A 186 -17.00 8.58 13.53
C ASP A 186 -16.80 9.76 14.49
N ASN A 187 -15.57 10.30 14.59
CA ASN A 187 -15.19 11.33 15.57
C ASN A 187 -14.70 12.65 14.91
N LYS A 188 -15.18 12.94 13.70
CA LYS A 188 -14.93 14.19 12.98
C LYS A 188 -16.25 14.86 12.60
#